data_AF-A0A699R944-F1
#
_entry.id   AF-A0A699R944-F1
#
_cell.length_a   1.000
_cell.length_b   1.000
_cell.length_c   1.000
_cell.angle_alpha   90.00
_cell.angle_beta   90.00
_cell.angle_gamma   90.00
#
_symmetry.space_group_name_H-M   'P 1'
#
loop_
_entity.id
_entity.type
_entity.pdbx_description
1 polymer ?
#
loop_
_entity_poly.entity_id
_entity_poly.type
_entity_poly.pdbx_seq_one_letter_code
_entity_poly.pdbx_strand_id
1 'polypeptide(L)'
;VLVNKSQNKTPYELFNGRTPAIGFLKAFGYHVMILNALDNLGKFEAKGDGGYFIGYLMSSKAFRLFNKRTRRVEENLHVEFLENKGIEQGIKDAANQEVKKDESSLRYIVS
;
A
#
# COMPACT_ATOMS: atom_id res chain seq x y z
N VAL A 1 18.21 5.48 -5.07
CA VAL A 1 18.66 5.99 -3.76
C VAL A 1 19.68 7.08 -4.00
N LEU A 2 19.47 8.28 -3.44
CA LEU A 2 20.43 9.38 -3.58
C LEU A 2 21.63 9.13 -2.66
N VAL A 3 22.83 9.10 -3.22
CA VAL A 3 24.07 8.81 -2.50
C VAL A 3 25.03 9.97 -2.70
N ASN A 4 25.63 10.47 -1.61
CA ASN A 4 26.71 11.43 -1.69
C ASN A 4 27.97 10.73 -2.22
N LYS A 5 28.45 11.14 -3.38
CA LYS A 5 29.61 10.54 -4.05
C LYS A 5 30.92 10.66 -3.26
N SER A 6 31.09 11.71 -2.45
CA SER A 6 32.34 11.90 -1.69
C SER A 6 32.42 11.01 -0.44
N GLN A 7 31.26 10.64 0.11
CA GLN A 7 31.18 9.91 1.39
C GLN A 7 30.56 8.51 1.23
N ASN A 8 30.07 8.15 0.05
CA ASN A 8 29.34 6.93 -0.26
C ASN A 8 28.22 6.62 0.75
N LYS A 9 27.58 7.68 1.25
CA LYS A 9 26.52 7.63 2.26
C LYS A 9 25.29 8.36 1.75
N THR A 10 24.13 7.88 2.13
CA THR A 10 22.85 8.59 1.91
C THR A 10 22.76 9.80 2.85
N PRO A 11 21.99 10.84 2.49
CA PRO A 11 21.72 11.97 3.40
C PRO A 11 21.19 11.53 4.77
N TYR A 12 20.37 10.46 4.81
CA TYR A 12 19.87 9.87 6.05
C TYR A 12 20.99 9.30 6.92
N GLU A 13 21.94 8.58 6.33
CA GLU A 13 23.11 8.04 7.07
C GLU A 13 24.01 9.14 7.61
N LEU A 14 24.15 10.23 6.87
CA LEU A 14 24.93 11.39 7.30
C LEU A 14 24.28 12.11 8.49
N PHE A 15 22.95 12.22 8.50
CA PHE A 15 22.22 12.91 9.55
C PHE A 15 21.97 12.03 10.79
N ASN A 16 21.64 10.75 10.59
CA ASN A 16 21.22 9.83 11.65
C ASN A 16 22.30 8.83 12.09
N GLY A 17 23.45 8.79 11.41
CA GLY A 17 24.56 7.88 11.74
C GLY A 17 24.24 6.39 11.59
N ARG A 18 23.10 6.04 10.97
CA ARG A 18 22.61 4.67 10.82
C ARG A 18 22.10 4.46 9.39
N THR A 19 22.32 3.28 8.85
CA THR A 19 21.75 2.88 7.56
C THR A 19 20.22 2.88 7.64
N PRO A 20 19.51 3.53 6.70
CA PRO A 20 18.05 3.57 6.73
C PRO A 20 17.48 2.17 6.55
N ALA A 21 16.44 1.85 7.33
CA ALA A 21 15.60 0.71 7.03
C ALA A 21 14.73 1.05 5.81
N ILE A 22 15.19 0.66 4.61
CA ILE A 22 14.54 1.02 3.33
C ILE A 22 13.05 0.64 3.31
N GLY A 23 12.67 -0.49 3.91
CA GLY A 23 11.28 -0.92 3.99
C GLY A 23 10.35 0.01 4.79
N PHE A 24 10.90 0.85 5.67
CA PHE A 24 10.15 1.86 6.42
C PHE A 24 9.95 3.16 5.64
N LEU A 25 10.82 3.46 4.67
CA LEU A 25 10.75 4.67 3.88
C LEU A 25 9.74 4.50 2.75
N LYS A 26 8.60 5.19 2.87
CA LYS A 26 7.51 5.28 1.90
C LYS A 26 7.45 6.67 1.27
N ALA A 27 7.16 6.68 -0.03
CA ALA A 27 6.96 7.89 -0.81
C ALA A 27 5.57 8.49 -0.53
N PHE A 28 5.47 9.82 -0.56
CA PHE A 28 4.19 10.53 -0.46
C PHE A 28 3.22 10.11 -1.57
N GLY A 29 1.93 10.05 -1.25
CA GLY A 29 0.86 9.63 -2.18
C GLY A 29 0.71 8.12 -2.32
N TYR A 30 1.46 7.31 -1.58
CA TYR A 30 1.36 5.85 -1.64
C TYR A 30 -0.04 5.36 -1.25
N HIS A 31 -0.59 4.37 -1.96
CA HIS A 31 -1.89 3.78 -1.60
C HIS A 31 -1.74 2.87 -0.38
N VAL A 32 -2.58 3.12 0.61
CA VAL A 32 -2.55 2.42 1.89
C VAL A 32 -3.93 1.90 2.27
N MET A 33 -3.94 0.85 3.08
CA MET A 33 -5.11 0.41 3.83
C MET A 33 -4.90 0.76 5.30
N ILE A 34 -5.76 1.64 5.82
CA ILE A 34 -5.80 2.08 7.21
C ILE A 34 -6.60 1.04 7.99
N LEU A 35 -5.96 0.33 8.90
CA LEU A 35 -6.62 -0.75 9.64
C LEU A 35 -7.36 -0.17 10.86
N ASN A 36 -8.65 -0.47 10.96
CA ASN A 36 -9.46 -0.07 12.11
C ASN A 36 -9.33 -1.15 13.19
N ALA A 37 -8.40 -0.96 14.13
CA ALA A 37 -8.13 -1.93 15.19
C ALA A 37 -9.06 -1.81 16.41
N LEU A 38 -9.81 -0.71 16.51
CA LEU A 38 -10.64 -0.39 17.68
C LEU A 38 -12.13 -0.71 17.51
N ASP A 39 -12.60 -0.84 16.27
CA ASP A 39 -14.00 -1.09 16.04
C ASP A 39 -14.28 -2.59 16.19
N ASN A 40 -15.29 -2.93 17.00
CA ASN A 40 -15.86 -4.27 17.09
C ASN A 40 -16.57 -4.59 15.77
N LEU A 41 -15.80 -4.75 14.70
CA LEU A 41 -16.32 -4.99 13.36
C LEU A 41 -17.12 -6.29 13.36
N GLY A 42 -18.34 -6.20 12.84
CA GLY A 42 -19.15 -7.39 12.57
C GLY A 42 -18.39 -8.34 11.63
N LYS A 43 -18.74 -9.63 11.64
CA LYS A 43 -18.09 -10.69 10.82
C LYS A 43 -17.94 -10.38 9.32
N PHE A 44 -18.63 -9.36 8.80
CA PHE A 44 -18.70 -8.98 7.39
C PHE A 44 -18.26 -7.55 7.07
N GLU A 45 -17.76 -6.79 8.06
CA GLU A 45 -17.33 -5.42 7.80
C GLU A 45 -15.90 -5.33 7.24
N ALA A 46 -15.64 -4.27 6.46
CA ALA A 46 -14.37 -4.05 5.81
C ALA A 46 -13.25 -3.81 6.84
N LYS A 47 -12.26 -4.71 6.87
CA LYS A 47 -11.15 -4.73 7.84
C LYS A 47 -10.33 -3.43 7.94
N GLY A 48 -10.48 -2.50 6.99
CA GLY A 48 -9.85 -1.19 7.00
C GLY A 48 -10.35 -0.30 5.86
N ASP A 49 -9.99 0.97 5.93
CA ASP A 49 -10.30 1.99 4.94
C ASP A 49 -9.15 2.20 3.95
N GLY A 50 -9.49 2.45 2.69
CA GLY A 50 -8.48 2.86 1.70
C GLY A 50 -8.06 4.32 1.88
N GLY A 51 -6.77 4.60 1.72
CA GLY A 51 -6.21 5.93 1.91
C GLY A 51 -4.94 6.21 1.11
N TYR A 52 -4.37 7.40 1.33
CA TYR A 52 -3.08 7.81 0.79
C TYR A 52 -2.10 8.18 1.90
N PHE A 53 -0.84 7.82 1.75
CA PHE A 53 0.23 8.22 2.66
C PHE A 53 0.59 9.69 2.48
N ILE A 54 0.44 10.51 3.52
CA ILE A 54 0.78 11.95 3.52
C ILE A 54 2.10 12.22 4.22
N GLY A 55 2.57 11.34 5.12
CA GLY A 55 3.87 11.52 5.75
C GLY A 55 4.03 10.83 7.09
N TYR A 56 5.16 11.10 7.73
CA TYR A 56 5.49 10.58 9.05
C TYR A 56 5.05 11.57 10.12
N LEU A 57 4.66 11.05 11.28
CA LEU A 57 4.55 11.87 12.47
C LEU A 57 5.95 12.19 13.02
N MET A 58 6.18 13.42 13.47
CA MET A 58 7.51 13.84 13.95
C MET A 58 7.87 13.24 15.32
N SER A 59 6.86 13.04 16.17
CA SER A 59 7.05 12.66 17.58
C SER A 59 6.73 11.20 17.87
N SER A 60 6.25 10.43 16.89
CA SER A 60 5.82 9.05 17.09
C SER A 60 6.09 8.18 15.87
N LYS A 61 5.95 6.87 16.03
CA LYS A 61 6.06 5.89 14.93
C LYS A 61 4.80 5.83 14.05
N ALA A 62 3.84 6.75 14.21
CA ALA A 62 2.62 6.78 13.43
C ALA A 62 2.80 7.50 12.09
N PHE A 63 1.86 7.26 11.19
CA PHE A 63 1.80 7.87 9.88
C PHE A 63 0.62 8.84 9.79
N ARG A 64 0.80 9.90 9.00
CA ARG A 64 -0.27 10.79 8.56
C ARG A 64 -0.83 10.27 7.25
N LEU A 65 -2.13 9.99 7.23
CA LEU A 65 -2.80 9.30 6.13
C LEU A 65 -4.05 10.08 5.74
N PHE A 66 -4.35 10.17 4.46
CA PHE A 66 -5.62 10.67 3.99
C PHE A 66 -6.60 9.50 3.87
N ASN A 67 -7.63 9.47 4.70
CA ASN A 67 -8.68 8.47 4.61
C ASN A 67 -9.69 8.87 3.52
N LYS A 68 -9.86 8.04 2.49
CA LYS A 68 -10.77 8.34 1.37
C LYS A 68 -12.24 8.30 1.77
N ARG A 69 -12.60 7.46 2.75
CA ARG A 69 -13.99 7.32 3.23
C ARG A 69 -14.42 8.56 4.02
N THR A 70 -13.60 8.97 4.99
CA THR A 70 -13.90 10.12 5.85
C THR A 70 -13.50 11.46 5.23
N ARG A 71 -12.64 11.44 4.20
CA ARG A 71 -12.02 12.61 3.54
C ARG A 71 -11.22 13.49 4.51
N ARG A 72 -10.59 12.86 5.51
CA ARG A 72 -9.81 13.54 6.55
C ARG A 72 -8.38 12.99 6.62
N VAL A 73 -7.50 13.81 7.19
CA VAL A 73 -6.17 13.36 7.57
C VAL A 73 -6.26 12.72 8.96
N GLU A 74 -5.86 11.45 9.03
CA GLU A 74 -5.89 10.63 10.23
C GLU A 74 -4.47 10.18 10.56
N GLU A 75 -4.20 10.04 11.86
CA GLU A 75 -2.92 9.54 12.37
C GLU A 75 -3.11 8.08 12.77
N ASN A 76 -2.40 7.17 12.12
CA ASN A 76 -2.54 5.74 12.40
C ASN A 76 -1.19 5.02 12.33
N LEU A 77 -1.00 4.06 13.25
CA LEU A 77 0.15 3.17 13.32
C LEU A 77 -0.05 1.89 12.51
N HIS A 78 -1.29 1.39 12.44
CA HIS A 78 -1.67 0.15 11.79
C HIS A 78 -2.07 0.41 10.34
N VAL A 79 -1.07 0.35 9.46
CA VAL A 79 -1.22 0.66 8.04
C VAL A 79 -0.62 -0.47 7.21
N GLU A 80 -1.36 -0.95 6.22
CA GLU A 80 -0.83 -1.85 5.21
C GLU A 80 -0.53 -1.07 3.92
N PHE A 81 0.74 -1.01 3.54
CA PHE A 81 1.16 -0.38 2.28
C PHE A 81 0.96 -1.38 1.13
N LEU A 82 0.24 -0.97 0.08
CA LEU A 82 0.00 -1.82 -1.08
C LEU A 82 1.19 -1.79 -2.05
N GLU A 83 2.41 -2.06 -1.54
CA GLU A 83 3.66 -1.92 -2.30
C GLU A 83 3.80 -2.89 -3.47
N ASN A 84 3.13 -4.05 -3.39
CA ASN A 84 3.34 -5.15 -4.34
C ASN A 84 2.04 -5.80 -4.86
N LYS A 85 0.85 -5.40 -4.40
CA LYS A 85 -0.40 -6.10 -4.76
C LYS A 85 -0.89 -5.83 -6.19
N GLY A 86 -0.32 -4.85 -6.89
CA GLY A 86 -0.66 -4.55 -8.28
C GLY A 86 -0.19 -5.61 -9.28
N ILE A 87 0.88 -6.34 -8.96
CA ILE A 87 1.44 -7.34 -9.88
C ILE A 87 0.64 -8.65 -9.79
N GLU A 88 0.32 -9.11 -8.58
CA GLU A 88 -0.46 -10.35 -8.41
C GLU A 88 -1.93 -10.21 -8.79
N GLN A 89 -2.55 -9.06 -8.54
CA GLN A 89 -3.96 -8.84 -8.88
C GLN A 89 -4.14 -8.72 -10.41
N GLY A 90 -3.23 -8.04 -11.10
CA GLY A 90 -3.23 -7.98 -12.57
C GLY A 90 -3.04 -9.36 -13.22
N ILE A 91 -2.22 -10.24 -12.64
CA ILE A 91 -2.04 -11.62 -13.12
C ILE A 91 -3.31 -12.46 -12.88
N LYS A 92 -3.96 -12.34 -11.73
CA LYS A 92 -5.21 -13.06 -11.41
C LYS A 92 -6.38 -12.57 -12.26
N ASP A 93 -6.46 -11.27 -12.53
CA ASP A 93 -7.51 -10.67 -13.35
C ASP A 93 -7.31 -11.01 -14.85
N ALA A 94 -6.05 -11.07 -15.32
CA ALA A 94 -5.70 -11.52 -16.66
C ALA A 94 -5.98 -13.03 -16.88
N ALA A 95 -5.60 -13.89 -15.92
CA ALA A 95 -5.89 -15.32 -15.98
C ALA A 95 -7.40 -15.62 -15.95
N ASN A 96 -8.18 -14.87 -15.17
CA ASN A 96 -9.64 -14.98 -15.15
C ASN A 96 -10.32 -14.46 -16.43
N GLN A 97 -9.67 -13.59 -17.20
CA GLN A 97 -10.17 -13.15 -18.52
C GLN A 97 -9.86 -14.16 -19.63
N GLU A 98 -8.71 -14.84 -19.58
CA GLU A 98 -8.35 -15.89 -20.54
C GLU A 98 -9.26 -17.13 -20.41
N VAL A 99 -9.54 -17.59 -19.18
CA VAL A 99 -10.42 -18.75 -18.93
C VAL A 99 -11.87 -18.49 -19.40
N LYS A 100 -12.38 -17.25 -19.25
CA LYS A 100 -13.73 -16.89 -19.71
C LYS A 100 -13.85 -16.78 -21.23
N LYS A 101 -12.76 -16.44 -21.92
CA LYS A 101 -12.73 -16.29 -23.38
C LYS A 101 -12.83 -17.64 -24.08
N ASP A 102 -12.26 -18.68 -23.49
CA ASP A 102 -12.30 -20.06 -23.99
C ASP A 102 -13.67 -20.73 -23.75
N GLU A 103 -14.23 -20.62 -22.53
CA GLU A 103 -15.56 -21.17 -22.21
C GLU A 103 -16.69 -20.53 -23.04
N SER A 104 -16.61 -19.22 -23.32
CA SER A 104 -17.59 -18.54 -24.17
C SER A 104 -17.50 -18.96 -25.64
N SER A 105 -16.31 -19.36 -26.12
CA SER A 105 -16.08 -19.82 -27.48
C SER A 105 -16.65 -21.22 -27.70
N LEU A 106 -16.51 -22.10 -26.70
CA LEU A 106 -17.07 -23.45 -26.71
C LEU A 106 -18.61 -23.47 -26.73
N ARG A 107 -19.25 -22.49 -26.08
CA ARG A 107 -20.73 -22.38 -26.06
C ARG A 107 -21.36 -21.99 -27.40
N TYR A 108 -20.59 -21.39 -28.32
CA TYR A 108 -21.09 -21.00 -29.65
C TYR A 108 -20.95 -22.12 -30.69
N ILE A 109 -20.02 -23.05 -30.47
CA ILE A 109 -19.76 -24.16 -31.41
C ILE A 109 -20.75 -25.33 -31.21
N VAL A 110 -21.41 -25.42 -30.05
CA VAL A 110 -22.35 -26.50 -29.69
C VAL A 110 -23.81 -26.03 -29.73
N SER A 111 -24.25 -25.39 -30.83
CA SER A 111 -25.67 -25.07 -31.06
C SER A 111 -26.10 -25.27 -32.50
#